data_AF-A0AAV8YA13-F1
#
_entry.id   AF-A0AAV8YA13-F1
#
_cell.length_a   1.000
_cell.length_b   1.000
_cell.length_c   1.000
_cell.angle_alpha   90.00
_cell.angle_beta   90.00
_cell.angle_gamma   90.00
#
_symmetry.space_group_name_H-M   'P 1'
#
loop_
_entity.id
_entity.type
_entity.pdbx_description
1 polymer ?
#
loop_
_entity_poly.entity_id
_entity_poly.type
_entity_poly.pdbx_seq_one_letter_code
_entity_poly.pdbx_strand_id
1 'polypeptide(L)' 'VSISLWAIEENIPQSSLRKLLTILRQESDISSFNKLHKVPRTLLQTPRNIGVKEVYPGQFYYFGIALSINKYFKQFN' A
#
# COMPACT_ATOMS: atom_id res chain seq x y z
N VAL A 1 -12.22 18.10 -12.12
CA VAL A 1 -11.76 16.69 -12.26
C VAL A 1 -10.64 16.46 -11.27
N SER A 2 -10.70 15.40 -10.45
CA SER A 2 -9.63 15.08 -9.50
C SER A 2 -8.53 14.25 -10.18
N ILE A 3 -7.30 14.34 -9.67
CA ILE A 3 -6.18 13.51 -10.18
C ILE A 3 -6.43 12.01 -10.02
N SER A 4 -7.28 11.61 -9.07
CA SER A 4 -7.71 10.22 -8.88
C SER A 4 -8.62 9.74 -10.00
N LEU A 5 -9.63 10.53 -10.38
CA LEU A 5 -10.56 10.19 -11.46
C LEU A 5 -9.84 10.16 -12.80
N TRP A 6 -9.05 11.19 -13.09
CA TRP A 6 -8.21 11.24 -14.29
C TRP A 6 -7.31 10.01 -14.43
N ALA A 7 -6.65 9.59 -13.35
CA ALA A 7 -5.76 8.44 -13.39
C ALA A 7 -6.49 7.11 -13.66
N ILE A 8 -7.75 7.00 -13.25
CA ILE A 8 -8.59 5.82 -13.52
C ILE A 8 -9.08 5.84 -14.97
N GLU A 9 -9.60 6.98 -15.42
CA GLU A 9 -10.14 7.19 -16.77
C GLU A 9 -9.07 6.93 -17.84
N GLU A 10 -7.87 7.45 -17.62
CA GLU A 10 -6.73 7.29 -18.53
C GLU A 10 -5.93 5.99 -18.30
N ASN A 11 -6.41 5.11 -17.42
CA ASN A 11 -5.78 3.83 -17.08
C ASN A 11 -4.28 3.96 -16.77
N ILE A 12 -3.92 4.95 -15.95
CA ILE A 12 -2.52 5.27 -15.65
C ILE A 12 -1.91 4.16 -14.77
N PRO A 13 -0.76 3.58 -15.17
CA PRO A 13 -0.06 2.63 -14.33
C PRO A 13 0.32 3.20 -12.96
N GLN A 14 0.17 2.40 -11.90
CA GLN A 14 0.50 2.79 -10.52
C GLN A 14 1.96 3.28 -10.38
N SER A 15 2.89 2.70 -11.15
CA SER A 15 4.29 3.14 -11.19
C SER A 15 4.45 4.55 -11.76
N SER A 16 3.76 4.84 -12.87
CA SER A 16 3.75 6.16 -13.52
C SER A 16 3.09 7.21 -12.64
N LEU A 17 1.94 6.91 -12.05
CA LEU A 17 1.25 7.81 -11.12
C LEU A 17 2.12 8.10 -9.88
N ARG A 18 2.88 7.12 -9.39
CA ARG A 18 3.83 7.33 -8.27
C ARG A 18 4.94 8.30 -8.65
N LYS A 19 5.51 8.15 -9.84
CA LYS A 19 6.56 9.06 -10.34
C LYS A 19 6.02 10.49 -10.44
N LEU A 20 4.85 10.66 -11.05
CA LEU A 20 4.19 11.97 -11.16
C LEU A 20 3.96 12.61 -9.78
N LEU A 21 3.34 11.89 -8.84
CA LEU A 21 3.09 12.41 -7.49
C LEU A 21 4.38 12.72 -6.72
N THR A 22 5.47 12.02 -7.01
CA THR A 22 6.78 12.30 -6.42
C THR A 22 7.35 13.60 -6.96
N ILE A 23 7.31 13.80 -8.29
CA ILE A 23 7.77 15.02 -8.95
C ILE A 23 6.97 16.21 -8.44
N LEU A 24 5.64 16.14 -8.47
CA LEU A 24 4.78 17.25 -8.04
C LEU A 24 5.07 17.66 -6.59
N ARG A 25 5.32 16.70 -5.70
CA ARG A 25 5.66 16.99 -4.29
C ARG A 25 7.04 17.62 -4.10
N GLN A 26 7.93 17.53 -5.08
CA GLN A 26 9.27 18.12 -5.02
C GLN A 26 9.26 19.57 -5.51
N GLU A 27 8.21 19.98 -6.23
CA GLU A 27 8.05 21.36 -6.69
C GLU A 27 7.80 22.31 -5.51
N SER A 28 8.74 23.22 -5.28
CA SER A 28 8.68 24.20 -4.19
C SER A 28 7.73 25.35 -4.46
N ASP A 29 7.46 25.63 -5.74
CA ASP A 29 6.78 26.84 -6.18
C ASP A 29 5.28 26.79 -5.90
N ILE A 30 4.74 25.58 -5.71
CA ILE A 30 3.33 25.34 -5.44
C ILE A 30 3.19 24.63 -4.09
N SER A 31 3.01 25.43 -3.03
CA SER A 31 2.93 24.95 -1.65
C SER A 31 1.85 23.89 -1.39
N SER A 32 0.79 23.87 -2.21
CA SER A 32 -0.28 22.87 -2.13
C SER A 32 0.18 21.47 -2.57
N PHE A 33 1.21 21.35 -3.41
CA PHE A 33 1.68 20.04 -3.88
C PHE A 33 2.38 19.22 -2.81
N ASN A 34 2.96 19.86 -1.79
CA ASN A 34 3.50 19.18 -0.61
C ASN A 34 2.47 18.31 0.13
N LYS A 35 1.17 18.63 -0.02
CA LYS A 35 0.06 17.91 0.60
C LYS A 35 -0.43 16.70 -0.23
N LEU A 36 0.07 16.51 -1.45
CA LEU A 36 -0.33 15.37 -2.28
C LEU A 36 0.15 14.04 -1.68
N HIS A 37 -0.65 12.99 -1.84
CA HIS A 37 -0.25 11.65 -1.42
C HIS A 37 0.95 11.17 -2.25
N LYS A 38 2.02 10.71 -1.60
CA LYS A 38 3.17 10.11 -2.29
C LYS A 38 2.82 8.78 -2.94
N VAL A 39 1.90 8.04 -2.34
CA VAL A 39 1.56 6.68 -2.74
C VAL A 39 0.23 6.69 -3.50
N PRO A 40 0.23 6.29 -4.80
CA PRO A 40 -0.97 6.20 -5.61
C PRO A 40 -2.10 5.36 -4.99
N ARG A 41 -1.76 4.27 -4.30
CA ARG A 41 -2.74 3.40 -3.62
C ARG A 41 -3.51 4.13 -2.52
N THR A 42 -2.88 5.12 -1.88
CA THR A 42 -3.56 5.97 -0.88
C THR A 42 -4.48 6.96 -1.57
N LEU A 43 -4.01 7.58 -2.66
CA LEU A 43 -4.81 8.51 -3.48
C LEU A 43 -6.06 7.83 -4.06
N LEU A 44 -5.91 6.58 -4.51
CA LEU A 44 -6.95 5.78 -5.15
C LEU A 44 -7.76 4.92 -4.15
N GLN A 45 -7.51 5.08 -2.85
CA GLN A 45 -8.19 4.33 -1.78
C GLN A 45 -8.23 2.81 -2.03
N THR A 46 -7.18 2.26 -2.66
CA THR A 46 -7.17 0.86 -3.06
C THR A 46 -7.16 -0.02 -1.80
N PRO A 47 -8.17 -0.89 -1.61
CA PRO A 47 -8.25 -1.72 -0.41
C PRO A 47 -7.00 -2.60 -0.30
N ARG A 48 -6.44 -2.67 0.90
CA ARG A 48 -5.38 -3.64 1.22
C ARG A 48 -6.07 -4.96 1.48
N ASN A 49 -5.84 -5.96 0.63
CA ASN A 49 -6.29 -7.31 0.91
C ASN A 49 -5.37 -7.90 1.99
N ILE A 50 -5.73 -7.70 3.26
CA ILE A 50 -5.08 -8.35 4.39
C ILE A 50 -5.86 -9.64 4.58
N GLY A 51 -5.22 -10.80 4.40
CA GLY A 51 -5.85 -12.12 4.51
C GLY A 51 -6.22 -12.50 5.94
N VAL A 52 -6.93 -11.63 6.66
CA VAL A 52 -7.52 -11.92 7.97
C VAL A 52 -8.86 -12.59 7.70
N LYS A 53 -8.97 -13.85 8.09
CA LYS A 53 -10.24 -14.58 8.01
C LYS A 53 -10.88 -14.57 9.39
N GLU A 54 -12.10 -14.06 9.51
CA GLU A 54 -12.85 -14.23 10.77
C GLU A 54 -13.23 -15.71 10.94
N VAL A 55 -12.89 -16.29 12.09
CA VAL A 55 -13.18 -17.67 12.46
C VAL A 55 -13.67 -17.66 13.91
N TYR A 56 -14.97 -17.86 14.12
CA TYR A 56 -15.58 -17.81 15.46
C TYR A 56 -14.82 -18.69 16.47
N PRO A 57 -14.50 -18.20 17.68
CA PRO A 57 -14.87 -16.91 18.29
C PRO A 57 -13.87 -15.74 18.05
N GLY A 58 -13.00 -15.81 17.04
CA GLY A 58 -11.93 -14.81 16.82
C GLY A 58 -11.48 -14.63 15.37
N GLN A 59 -10.21 -14.26 15.19
CA GLN A 59 -9.60 -13.97 13.89
C GLN A 59 -8.48 -14.97 13.60
N PHE A 60 -8.50 -15.55 12.40
CA PHE A 60 -7.43 -16.42 11.90
C PHE A 60 -6.41 -15.60 11.12
N TYR A 61 -5.16 -15.65 11.58
CA TYR A 61 -3.99 -15.09 10.94
C TYR A 61 -3.05 -16.22 10.52
N TYR A 62 -2.90 -16.44 9.21
CA TYR A 62 -1.96 -17.44 8.71
C TYR A 62 -0.51 -16.92 8.77
N PHE A 63 0.28 -17.44 9.72
CA PHE A 63 1.72 -17.23 9.77
C PHE A 63 2.46 -18.35 9.02
N GLY A 64 2.61 -18.21 7.71
CA GLY A 64 3.21 -19.24 6.84
C GLY A 64 4.65 -19.63 7.18
N ILE A 65 5.37 -18.79 7.93
CA ILE A 65 6.77 -19.05 8.34
C ILE A 65 6.93 -19.48 9.80
N ALA A 66 5.84 -19.51 10.59
CA ALA A 66 5.93 -19.81 12.02
C ALA A 66 6.52 -21.20 12.29
N LEU A 67 6.17 -22.19 11.46
CA LEU A 67 6.71 -23.55 11.56
C LEU A 67 8.23 -23.55 11.34
N SER A 68 8.71 -22.83 10.33
CA SER A 68 10.14 -22.71 10.02
C SER A 68 10.90 -21.98 11.13
N ILE A 69 10.33 -20.89 11.65
CA ILE A 69 10.90 -20.13 12.78
C ILE A 69 11.02 -21.01 14.03
N ASN A 70 9.95 -21.72 14.39
CA ASN A 70 9.95 -22.61 15.55
C ASN A 70 10.94 -23.77 15.39
N LYS A 71 11.07 -24.33 14.18
CA LYS A 71 12.06 -25.36 13.89
C LYS A 71 13.48 -24.83 14.06
N TYR A 72 13.75 -23.63 13.56
CA TYR A 72 15.05 -22.97 13.69
C TYR A 72 15.40 -22.75 15.17
N PHE A 73 14.49 -22.19 15.97
CA PHE A 73 14.74 -21.95 17.40
C PHE A 73 14.95 -23.24 18.22
N LYS A 74 14.23 -24.33 17.91
CA LYS A 74 14.46 -25.63 18.55
C LYS A 74 15.83 -26.25 18.24
N GLN A 75 16.52 -25.78 17.21
CA GLN A 75 17.83 -26.30 16.82
C GLN A 75 18.98 -25.64 17.60
N PHE A 76 18.72 -24.53 18.32
CA PHE A 76 19.70 -23.77 19.10
C PHE A 76 19.44 -23.80 20.62
N ASN A 77 18.48 -24.61 21.08
CA ASN A 77 18.22 -24.95 22.49
C ASN A 77 18.45 -26.45 22.69
#